data_AF-A0A8T2MQT4-F1
#
_entry.id   AF-A0A8T2MQT4-F1
#
_cell.length_a   1.000
_cell.length_b   1.000
_cell.length_c   1.000
_cell.angle_alpha   90.00
_cell.angle_beta   90.00
_cell.angle_gamma   90.00
#
_symmetry.space_group_name_H-M   'P 1'
#
loop_
_entity.id
_entity.type
_entity.pdbx_description
1 polymer ?
#
loop_
_entity_poly.entity_id
_entity_poly.type
_entity_poly.pdbx_seq_one_letter_code
_entity_poly.pdbx_strand_id
1 'polypeptide(L)'
;MCEDLEKKYQEDPKAVVPFTAGSQAYKLSFQDMTQTNEKYGTSRMVRRRPVFISQEGVQKARTSKNRLSHSMKAVPGHWDKSLLPDIGYKKVPLLHSSDEYKKILDLFQKTMVGYRIISMQRIQNRALWEVFQWQRDQMKKHN
;
A
#
# COMPACT_ATOMS: atom_id res chain seq x y z
N MET A 1 21.09 -2.89 13.13
CA MET A 1 19.70 -2.74 13.63
C MET A 1 18.66 -3.41 12.73
N CYS A 2 18.46 -3.01 11.47
CA CYS A 2 17.53 -3.75 10.56
C CYS A 2 18.10 -5.08 10.06
N GLU A 3 19.41 -5.13 9.76
CA GLU A 3 20.07 -6.34 9.25
C GLU A 3 20.07 -7.49 10.27
N ASP A 4 20.19 -7.17 11.56
CA ASP A 4 20.20 -8.16 12.64
C ASP A 4 18.87 -8.90 12.80
N LEU A 5 17.75 -8.21 12.56
CA LEU A 5 16.42 -8.82 12.61
C LEU A 5 16.16 -9.72 11.40
N GLU A 6 16.61 -9.30 10.22
CA GLU A 6 16.48 -10.08 9.00
C GLU A 6 17.34 -11.36 9.06
N LYS A 7 18.56 -11.27 9.61
CA LYS A 7 19.42 -12.43 9.83
C LYS A 7 18.76 -13.45 10.77
N LYS A 8 18.24 -13.00 11.91
CA LYS A 8 17.56 -13.87 12.88
C LYS A 8 16.31 -14.52 12.30
N TYR A 9 15.57 -13.81 11.45
CA TYR A 9 14.42 -14.38 10.75
C TYR A 9 14.83 -15.50 9.79
N GLN A 10 15.98 -15.36 9.11
CA GLN A 10 16.51 -16.40 8.21
C GLN A 10 17.03 -17.62 8.97
N GLU A 11 17.58 -17.43 10.17
CA GLU A 11 18.04 -18.50 11.05
C GLU A 11 16.87 -19.29 11.65
N ASP A 12 15.86 -18.59 12.21
CA ASP A 12 14.66 -19.20 12.77
C ASP A 12 13.40 -18.34 12.52
N PRO A 13 12.57 -18.70 11.52
CA PRO A 13 11.33 -17.99 11.21
C PRO A 13 10.25 -18.08 12.31
N LYS A 14 10.45 -18.87 13.36
CA LYS A 14 9.53 -18.99 14.50
C LYS A 14 10.07 -18.33 15.77
N ALA A 15 11.26 -17.74 15.71
CA ALA A 15 11.86 -17.10 16.87
C ALA A 15 11.06 -15.89 17.36
N VAL A 16 11.18 -15.63 18.66
CA VAL A 16 10.74 -14.40 19.29
C VAL A 16 11.97 -13.59 19.68
N VAL A 17 12.14 -12.43 19.04
CA VAL A 17 13.34 -11.61 19.20
C VAL A 17 13.04 -10.36 20.04
N PRO A 18 13.72 -10.17 21.19
CA PRO A 18 13.64 -8.91 21.91
C PRO A 18 14.49 -7.84 21.21
N PHE A 19 13.98 -6.61 21.17
CA PHE A 19 14.71 -5.45 20.67
C PHE A 19 14.22 -4.16 21.34
N THR A 20 15.05 -3.13 21.33
CA THR A 20 14.73 -1.81 21.87
C THR A 20 14.57 -0.79 20.74
N ALA A 21 13.54 0.04 20.82
CA ALA A 21 13.35 1.17 19.91
C ALA A 21 13.06 2.43 20.73
N GLY A 22 13.99 3.39 20.69
CA GLY A 22 13.97 4.55 21.58
C GLY A 22 14.08 4.11 23.05
N SER A 23 13.19 4.62 23.91
CA SER A 23 13.14 4.31 25.34
C SER A 23 12.27 3.08 25.69
N GLN A 24 11.84 2.30 24.70
CA GLN A 24 10.89 1.21 24.88
C GLN A 24 11.45 -0.13 24.40
N ALA A 25 11.17 -1.18 25.18
CA ALA A 25 11.52 -2.57 24.87
C ALA A 25 10.33 -3.31 24.25
N TYR A 26 10.64 -4.14 23.26
CA TYR A 26 9.68 -4.87 22.46
C TYR A 26 10.12 -6.32 22.24
N LYS A 27 9.13 -7.21 22.08
CA LYS A 27 9.31 -8.55 21.51
C LYS A 27 8.71 -8.62 20.12
N LEU A 28 9.42 -9.20 19.17
CA LEU A 28 8.96 -9.47 17.82
C LEU A 28 8.79 -10.98 17.64
N SER A 29 7.55 -11.46 17.51
CA SER A 29 7.25 -12.85 17.14
C SER A 29 7.25 -12.96 15.61
N PHE A 30 8.19 -13.73 15.06
CA PHE A 30 8.24 -13.99 13.62
C PHE A 30 7.16 -14.96 13.16
N GLN A 31 6.78 -15.90 14.03
CA GLN A 31 5.71 -16.85 13.73
C GLN A 31 4.37 -16.15 13.56
N ASP A 32 4.01 -15.30 14.54
CA ASP A 32 2.70 -14.62 14.54
C ASP A 32 2.74 -13.33 13.73
N MET A 33 3.93 -12.90 13.32
CA MET A 33 4.17 -11.61 12.69
C MET A 33 3.58 -10.48 13.53
N THR A 34 3.93 -10.48 14.83
CA THR A 34 3.47 -9.48 15.81
C THR A 34 4.62 -8.86 16.58
N GLN A 35 4.47 -7.58 16.89
CA GLN A 35 5.34 -6.85 17.80
C GLN A 35 4.57 -6.49 19.06
N THR A 36 5.13 -6.81 20.23
CA THR A 36 4.52 -6.56 21.53
C THR A 36 5.41 -5.67 22.38
N ASN A 37 4.84 -4.59 22.93
CA ASN A 37 5.52 -3.71 23.87
C ASN A 37 5.57 -4.37 25.25
N GLU A 38 6.77 -4.52 25.83
CA GLU A 38 6.91 -5.20 27.13
C GLU A 38 6.41 -4.36 28.30
N LYS A 39 6.44 -3.03 28.18
CA LYS A 39 6.02 -2.12 29.25
C LYS A 39 4.51 -1.96 29.33
N TYR A 40 3.83 -1.89 28.19
CA TYR A 40 2.40 -1.59 28.11
C TYR A 40 1.54 -2.76 27.62
N GLY A 41 2.15 -3.88 27.20
CA GLY A 41 1.44 -5.06 26.68
C GLY A 41 0.75 -4.86 25.33
N THR A 42 0.83 -3.68 24.73
CA THR A 42 0.21 -3.38 23.44
C THR A 42 0.87 -4.20 22.33
N SER A 43 0.07 -4.88 21.51
CA SER A 43 0.55 -5.67 20.36
C SER A 43 0.09 -5.08 19.03
N ARG A 44 0.93 -5.20 18.00
CA ARG A 44 0.65 -4.75 16.63
C ARG A 44 1.12 -5.78 15.62
N MET A 45 0.35 -5.97 14.55
CA MET A 45 0.76 -6.81 13.42
C MET A 45 1.91 -6.14 12.63
N VAL A 46 2.86 -6.94 12.17
CA VAL A 46 3.98 -6.54 11.33
C VAL A 46 4.03 -7.36 10.05
N ARG A 47 4.78 -6.89 9.05
CA ARG A 47 5.02 -7.65 7.82
C ARG A 47 6.42 -7.40 7.29
N ARG A 48 6.98 -8.40 6.59
CA ARG A 48 8.26 -8.24 5.89
C ARG A 48 8.09 -7.26 4.73
N ARG A 49 9.13 -6.47 4.48
CA ARG A 49 9.18 -5.63 3.29
C ARG A 49 9.30 -6.56 2.06
N PRO A 50 8.53 -6.35 0.98
CA PRO A 50 8.74 -7.08 -0.26
C PRO A 50 10.19 -6.95 -0.75
N VAL A 51 10.78 -8.05 -1.20
CA VAL A 51 12.14 -8.05 -1.77
C VAL A 51 12.17 -7.10 -2.96
N PHE A 52 13.20 -6.25 -3.02
CA PHE A 52 13.41 -5.40 -4.18
C PHE A 52 13.71 -6.30 -5.38
N ILE A 53 12.81 -6.29 -6.36
CA ILE A 53 12.97 -7.05 -7.60
C ILE A 53 13.64 -6.10 -8.61
N SER A 54 14.74 -6.54 -9.22
CA SER A 54 15.37 -5.78 -10.31
C SER A 54 14.44 -5.63 -11.50
N GLN A 55 14.70 -4.66 -12.36
CA GLN A 55 13.86 -4.39 -13.53
C GLN A 55 13.73 -5.63 -14.43
N GLU A 56 14.76 -6.45 -14.53
CA GLU A 56 14.77 -7.72 -15.28
C GLU A 56 13.96 -8.81 -14.56
N GLY A 57 14.05 -8.88 -13.23
CA GLY A 57 13.27 -9.82 -12.41
C GLY A 57 11.77 -9.57 -12.51
N VAL A 58 11.37 -8.30 -12.63
CA VAL A 58 9.97 -7.92 -12.90
C VAL A 58 9.51 -8.44 -14.26
N GLN A 59 10.34 -8.31 -15.31
CA GLN A 59 9.98 -8.82 -16.64
C GLN A 59 9.89 -10.35 -16.70
N LYS A 60 10.80 -11.07 -16.03
CA LYS A 60 10.75 -12.55 -15.95
C LYS A 60 9.55 -13.08 -15.16
N ALA A 61 9.15 -12.40 -14.08
CA ALA A 61 7.94 -12.76 -13.34
C ALA A 61 6.66 -12.59 -14.18
N ARG A 62 6.65 -11.68 -15.16
CA ARG A 62 5.53 -11.44 -16.08
C ARG A 62 5.38 -12.52 -17.15
N THR A 63 6.48 -13.11 -17.62
CA THR A 63 6.44 -14.17 -18.65
C THR A 63 6.16 -15.56 -18.06
N SER A 64 6.56 -15.81 -16.81
CA SER A 64 6.39 -17.13 -16.17
C SER A 64 4.98 -17.36 -15.60
N LYS A 65 4.24 -16.32 -15.21
CA LYS A 65 2.86 -16.49 -14.75
C LYS A 65 1.92 -16.44 -15.93
N ASN A 66 1.59 -17.65 -16.39
CA ASN A 66 0.43 -18.06 -17.17
C ASN A 66 -0.64 -16.97 -17.27
N ARG A 67 -1.06 -16.65 -18.50
CA ARG A 67 -2.16 -15.73 -18.81
C ARG A 67 -3.44 -16.19 -18.11
N LEU A 68 -3.60 -15.82 -16.85
CA LEU A 68 -4.90 -15.74 -16.25
C LEU A 68 -5.64 -14.69 -17.07
N SER A 69 -6.60 -15.16 -17.84
CA SER A 69 -7.73 -14.40 -18.34
C SER A 69 -8.28 -13.55 -17.19
N HIS A 70 -7.67 -12.39 -16.97
CA HIS A 70 -8.14 -11.43 -15.99
C HIS A 70 -9.32 -10.76 -16.67
N SER A 71 -10.51 -11.26 -16.35
CA SER A 71 -11.74 -10.47 -16.36
C SER A 71 -11.36 -9.02 -16.08
N MET A 72 -11.51 -8.16 -17.08
CA MET A 72 -11.18 -6.75 -16.99
C MET A 72 -12.01 -6.13 -15.86
N LYS A 73 -11.48 -6.12 -14.63
CA LYS A 73 -12.10 -5.36 -13.55
C LYS A 73 -12.02 -3.90 -13.97
N ALA A 74 -13.18 -3.34 -14.28
CA ALA A 74 -13.29 -2.02 -14.86
C ALA A 74 -12.65 -0.98 -13.92
N VAL A 75 -11.69 -0.23 -14.46
CA VAL A 75 -11.28 1.05 -13.86
C VAL A 75 -12.49 1.99 -13.82
N PRO A 76 -12.57 2.95 -12.88
CA PRO A 76 -13.70 3.86 -12.79
C PRO A 76 -13.98 4.55 -14.12
N GLY A 77 -15.26 4.74 -14.46
CA GLY A 77 -15.66 5.29 -15.76
C GLY A 77 -15.11 6.69 -16.06
N HIS A 78 -14.83 7.49 -15.03
CA HIS A 78 -14.24 8.83 -15.15
C HIS A 78 -12.70 8.82 -15.28
N TRP A 79 -12.06 7.64 -15.28
CA TRP A 79 -10.63 7.54 -15.57
C TRP A 79 -10.38 7.66 -17.07
N ASP A 80 -9.29 8.34 -17.39
CA ASP A 80 -8.83 8.42 -18.76
C ASP A 80 -8.05 7.15 -19.10
N LYS A 81 -8.73 6.24 -19.79
CA LYS A 81 -8.18 4.92 -20.12
C LYS A 81 -7.01 5.00 -21.11
N SER A 82 -6.94 6.08 -21.89
CA SER A 82 -5.83 6.31 -22.83
C SER A 82 -4.52 6.64 -22.10
N LEU A 83 -4.61 6.96 -20.81
CA LEU A 83 -3.52 7.45 -20.00
C LEU A 83 -3.07 6.49 -18.90
N LEU A 84 -3.49 5.22 -18.98
CA LEU A 84 -3.09 4.18 -18.04
C LEU A 84 -1.82 3.48 -18.54
N PRO A 85 -0.63 3.79 -17.99
CA PRO A 85 0.55 3.01 -18.32
C PRO A 85 0.40 1.58 -17.76
N ASP A 86 0.95 0.60 -18.47
CA ASP A 86 0.99 -0.80 -18.01
C ASP A 86 1.79 -0.95 -16.71
N ILE A 87 2.72 -0.02 -16.44
CA ILE A 87 3.55 0.03 -15.23
C ILE A 87 3.62 1.48 -14.75
N GLY A 88 3.40 1.70 -13.44
CA GLY A 88 3.55 3.00 -12.79
C GLY A 88 2.22 3.73 -12.59
N TYR A 89 2.26 5.06 -12.67
CA TYR A 89 1.09 5.91 -12.45
C TYR A 89 1.17 7.16 -13.33
N LYS A 90 0.01 7.75 -13.61
CA LYS A 90 -0.07 9.08 -14.22
C LYS A 90 -0.77 10.06 -13.30
N LYS A 91 -0.28 11.30 -13.27
CA LYS A 91 -0.96 12.42 -12.62
C LYS A 91 -1.81 13.15 -13.67
N VAL A 92 -3.11 13.22 -13.45
CA VAL A 92 -4.04 13.96 -14.30
C VAL A 92 -4.51 15.20 -13.54
N PRO A 93 -4.19 16.42 -14.00
CA PRO A 93 -4.69 17.65 -13.38
C PRO A 93 -6.23 17.67 -13.38
N LEU A 94 -6.83 18.04 -12.25
CA LEU A 94 -8.26 18.28 -12.15
C LEU A 94 -8.56 19.74 -12.43
N LEU A 95 -9.52 19.99 -13.31
CA LEU A 95 -9.95 21.35 -13.65
C LEU A 95 -10.81 21.91 -12.53
N HIS A 96 -10.59 23.18 -12.16
CA HIS A 96 -11.33 23.86 -11.08
C HIS A 96 -12.85 23.88 -11.30
N SER A 97 -13.31 23.85 -12.55
CA SER A 97 -14.73 23.82 -12.89
C SER A 97 -15.37 22.44 -12.76
N SER A 98 -14.57 21.36 -12.68
CA SER A 98 -15.09 19.99 -12.60
C SER A 98 -15.78 19.72 -11.26
N ASP A 99 -16.84 18.92 -11.30
CA ASP A 99 -17.57 18.53 -10.09
C ASP A 99 -16.70 17.72 -9.14
N GLU A 100 -15.77 16.92 -9.67
CA GLU A 100 -14.77 16.20 -8.87
C GLU A 100 -13.90 17.16 -8.07
N TYR A 101 -13.39 18.22 -8.70
CA TYR A 101 -12.59 19.23 -8.01
C TYR A 101 -13.38 19.93 -6.90
N LYS A 102 -14.60 20.39 -7.20
CA LYS A 102 -15.46 21.09 -6.23
C LYS A 102 -15.80 20.20 -5.04
N LYS A 103 -16.11 18.92 -5.28
CA LYS A 103 -16.41 17.94 -4.23
C LYS A 103 -15.21 17.71 -3.31
N ILE A 104 -14.01 17.53 -3.88
CA ILE A 104 -12.80 17.32 -3.08
C ILE A 104 -12.43 18.60 -2.32
N LEU A 105 -12.61 19.78 -2.94
CA LEU A 105 -12.40 21.08 -2.30
C LEU A 105 -13.29 21.24 -1.06
N ASP A 106 -14.61 20.97 -1.17
CA ASP A 106 -15.55 21.03 -0.06
C ASP A 106 -15.14 20.09 1.08
N LEU A 107 -14.77 18.84 0.77
CA LEU A 107 -14.30 17.88 1.77
C LEU A 107 -13.01 18.34 2.47
N PHE A 108 -12.07 18.92 1.73
CA PHE A 108 -10.82 19.42 2.28
C PHE A 108 -11.07 20.61 3.21
N GLN A 109 -11.90 21.57 2.80
CA GLN A 109 -12.19 22.78 3.56
C GLN A 109 -12.92 22.50 4.88
N LYS A 110 -13.66 21.39 4.99
CA LYS A 110 -14.32 20.98 6.24
C LYS A 110 -13.35 20.74 7.40
N THR A 111 -12.14 20.27 7.11
CA THR A 111 -11.15 19.90 8.15
C THR A 111 -9.89 20.76 8.11
N MET A 112 -9.53 21.30 6.95
CA MET A 112 -8.29 22.06 6.73
C MET A 112 -8.59 23.53 6.42
N VAL A 113 -9.16 24.25 7.39
CA VAL A 113 -9.50 25.67 7.28
C VAL A 113 -8.22 26.53 7.25
N GLY A 114 -8.22 27.59 6.45
CA GLY A 114 -7.11 28.55 6.36
C GLY A 114 -6.02 28.19 5.34
N TYR A 115 -6.12 27.05 4.67
CA TYR A 115 -5.20 26.64 3.61
C TYR A 115 -5.79 26.86 2.22
N ARG A 116 -4.95 27.33 1.29
CA ARG A 116 -5.30 27.49 -0.13
C ARG A 116 -4.74 26.33 -0.96
N ILE A 117 -5.60 25.63 -1.69
CA ILE A 117 -5.20 24.58 -2.62
C ILE A 117 -4.55 25.23 -3.86
N ILE A 118 -3.29 24.89 -4.15
CA ILE A 118 -2.55 25.40 -5.32
C ILE A 118 -2.91 24.58 -6.56
N SER A 119 -2.93 23.25 -6.45
CA SER A 119 -3.28 22.34 -7.54
C SER A 119 -3.89 21.06 -7.00
N MET A 120 -4.68 20.38 -7.84
CA MET A 120 -5.26 19.08 -7.53
C MET A 120 -5.00 18.14 -8.70
N GLN A 121 -4.48 16.96 -8.38
CA GLN A 121 -4.10 15.98 -9.38
C GLN A 121 -4.66 14.62 -8.99
N ARG A 122 -5.38 14.00 -9.91
CA ARG A 122 -5.86 12.63 -9.78
C ARG A 122 -4.73 11.67 -10.14
N ILE A 123 -4.40 10.76 -9.22
CA ILE A 123 -3.43 9.69 -9.46
C ILE A 123 -4.14 8.51 -10.11
N GLN A 124 -3.82 8.23 -11.36
CA GLN A 124 -4.29 7.05 -12.07
C GLN A 124 -3.20 5.97 -12.00
N ASN A 125 -3.41 4.96 -11.16
CA ASN A 125 -2.54 3.80 -11.03
C ASN A 125 -3.39 2.53 -11.13
N ARG A 126 -3.28 1.83 -12.26
CA ARG A 126 -4.08 0.64 -12.54
C ARG A 126 -3.77 -0.51 -11.57
N ALA A 127 -2.48 -0.81 -11.38
CA ALA A 127 -2.05 -1.93 -10.54
C ALA A 127 -2.48 -1.75 -9.07
N LEU A 128 -2.31 -0.56 -8.50
CA LEU A 128 -2.77 -0.26 -7.14
C LEU A 128 -4.29 -0.29 -7.04
N TRP A 129 -5.00 0.16 -8.07
CA TRP A 129 -6.47 0.10 -8.09
C TRP A 129 -6.98 -1.34 -8.07
N GLU A 130 -6.40 -2.23 -8.88
CA GLU A 130 -6.76 -3.65 -8.90
C GLU A 130 -6.52 -4.32 -7.54
N VAL A 131 -5.38 -4.04 -6.90
CA VAL A 131 -5.07 -4.53 -5.54
C VAL A 131 -6.06 -3.98 -4.51
N PHE A 132 -6.38 -2.68 -4.57
CA PHE A 132 -7.36 -2.05 -3.68
C PHE A 132 -8.75 -2.66 -3.83
N GLN A 133 -9.22 -2.86 -5.06
CA GLN A 133 -10.51 -3.51 -5.31
C GLN A 133 -10.54 -4.93 -4.73
N TRP A 134 -9.48 -5.71 -4.95
CA TRP A 134 -9.38 -7.06 -4.37
C TRP A 134 -9.46 -7.02 -2.84
N GLN A 135 -8.67 -6.16 -2.18
CA GLN A 135 -8.68 -6.03 -0.72
C GLN A 135 -10.05 -5.60 -0.18
N ARG A 136 -10.67 -4.60 -0.80
CA ARG A 136 -12.01 -4.13 -0.43
C ARG A 136 -13.05 -5.25 -0.53
N ASP A 137 -12.99 -6.05 -1.59
CA ASP A 137 -13.92 -7.17 -1.78
C ASP A 137 -13.67 -8.28 -0.73
N GLN A 138 -12.42 -8.50 -0.30
CA GLN A 138 -12.13 -9.40 0.83
C GLN A 138 -12.70 -8.85 2.15
N MET A 139 -12.53 -7.57 2.43
CA MET A 139 -13.04 -6.94 3.66
C MET A 139 -14.57 -7.04 3.77
N LYS A 140 -15.29 -6.89 2.65
CA LYS A 140 -16.75 -7.04 2.63
C LYS A 140 -17.25 -8.46 2.90
N LYS A 141 -16.42 -9.48 2.67
CA LYS A 141 -16.79 -10.89 2.94
C LYS A 141 -16.54 -11.29 4.39
N HIS A 142 -15.70 -10.53 5.10
CA HIS A 142 -15.32 -10.80 6.48
C HIS A 142 -16.11 -9.91 7.49
N ASN A 143 -16.99 -9.05 7.00
CA ASN A 143 -17.95 -8.29 7.79
C ASN A 143 -19.35 -8.84 7.53
#